data_AF-A0A7V0J0K3-F1
#
_entry.id   AF-A0A7V0J0K3-F1
#
_cell.length_a   1.000
_cell.length_b   1.000
_cell.length_c   1.000
_cell.angle_alpha   90.00
_cell.angle_beta   90.00
_cell.angle_gamma   90.00
#
_symmetry.space_group_name_H-M   'P 1'
#
loop_
_entity.id
_entity.type
_entity.pdbx_description
1 polymer ?
#
loop_
_entity_poly.entity_id
_entity_poly.type
_entity_poly.pdbx_seq_one_letter_code
_entity_poly.pdbx_strand_id
1 'polypeptide(L)'
;MRKVALAFLLLVAACGSAAAAPVVGVLETVCVDAFCVDVPQGWTVSDQGASFLVLVNPADQDAVITIAPMNMEGVATAGGRVWPISKSEFVAVMWAVVDDGRAEVRSVEPQLDGSIDSYVVLPNGYAWHRLVTVDSPRAFSIELRAPDRSWQEHADAVRQSFRTNG
;
A
#
# COMPACT_ATOMS: atom_id res chain seq x y z
N MET A 1 39.18 -17.53 -49.67
CA MET A 1 38.31 -17.92 -48.53
C MET A 1 38.19 -16.73 -47.57
N ARG A 2 37.13 -15.92 -47.71
CA ARG A 2 36.91 -14.75 -46.83
C ARG A 2 35.99 -15.18 -45.68
N LYS A 3 36.51 -15.09 -44.45
CA LYS A 3 35.80 -15.44 -43.22
C LYS A 3 34.71 -14.42 -42.94
N VAL A 4 33.51 -14.92 -42.73
CA VAL A 4 32.33 -14.20 -42.26
C VAL A 4 32.53 -13.89 -40.78
N ALA A 5 32.42 -12.63 -40.39
CA ALA A 5 32.24 -12.23 -38.99
C ALA A 5 30.80 -11.72 -38.85
N LEU A 6 29.89 -12.61 -38.46
CA LEU A 6 28.56 -12.23 -37.98
C LEU A 6 28.75 -11.47 -36.67
N ALA A 7 28.47 -10.17 -36.67
CA ALA A 7 28.32 -9.40 -35.44
C ALA A 7 27.02 -9.83 -34.78
N PHE A 8 27.13 -10.63 -33.71
CA PHE A 8 26.02 -10.90 -32.79
C PHE A 8 25.68 -9.59 -32.08
N LEU A 9 24.57 -8.96 -32.45
CA LEU A 9 23.93 -7.94 -31.62
C LEU A 9 23.36 -8.63 -30.38
N LEU A 10 24.07 -8.51 -29.27
CA LEU A 10 23.51 -8.74 -27.93
C LEU A 10 22.53 -7.60 -27.64
N LEU A 11 21.24 -7.87 -27.91
CA LEU A 11 20.14 -7.13 -27.30
C LEU A 11 20.18 -7.43 -25.80
N VAL A 12 20.87 -6.58 -25.05
CA VAL A 12 20.73 -6.51 -23.60
C VAL A 12 19.30 -6.04 -23.36
N ALA A 13 18.43 -6.96 -22.94
CA ALA A 13 17.12 -6.62 -22.43
C ALA A 13 17.36 -5.64 -21.27
N ALA A 14 16.99 -4.38 -21.47
CA ALA A 14 16.90 -3.42 -20.38
C ALA A 14 15.77 -3.92 -19.47
N CYS A 15 16.13 -4.70 -18.45
CA CYS A 15 15.34 -4.73 -17.22
C CYS A 15 15.30 -3.28 -16.74
N GLY A 16 14.24 -2.56 -17.07
CA GLY A 16 13.96 -1.28 -16.45
C GLY A 16 13.80 -1.54 -14.96
N SER A 17 14.87 -1.36 -14.19
CA SER A 17 14.76 -1.27 -12.75
C SER A 17 13.87 -0.06 -12.49
N ALA A 18 12.75 -0.27 -11.80
CA ALA A 18 11.99 0.82 -11.23
C ALA A 18 12.97 1.75 -10.48
N ALA A 19 12.75 3.05 -10.59
CA ALA A 19 13.60 4.01 -9.91
C ALA A 19 13.46 3.76 -8.41
N ALA A 20 14.57 3.54 -7.72
CA ALA A 20 14.54 3.38 -6.27
C ALA A 20 13.86 4.58 -5.63
N ALA A 21 13.08 4.33 -4.57
CA ALA A 21 12.39 5.36 -3.83
C ALA A 21 13.38 6.44 -3.35
N PRO A 22 13.03 7.73 -3.46
CA PRO A 22 13.84 8.79 -2.89
C PRO A 22 13.89 8.63 -1.35
N VAL A 23 14.92 9.17 -0.70
CA VAL A 23 14.97 9.19 0.77
C VAL A 23 13.75 9.94 1.31
N VAL A 24 13.14 9.44 2.40
CA VAL A 24 12.07 10.15 3.10
C VAL A 24 12.63 11.48 3.63
N GLY A 25 12.14 12.57 3.05
CA GLY A 25 12.55 13.93 3.41
C GLY A 25 11.74 14.48 4.58
N VAL A 26 11.42 15.77 4.49
CA VAL A 26 10.51 16.42 5.44
C VAL A 26 9.11 15.83 5.27
N LEU A 27 8.40 15.63 6.39
CA LEU A 27 6.99 15.24 6.37
C LEU A 27 6.10 16.48 6.46
N GLU A 28 4.97 16.44 5.76
CA GLU A 28 3.89 17.43 5.87
C GLU A 28 2.61 16.76 6.35
N THR A 29 1.86 17.44 7.22
CA THR A 29 0.57 16.95 7.67
C THR A 29 -0.50 17.29 6.64
N VAL A 30 -1.25 16.28 6.21
CA VAL A 30 -2.47 16.42 5.41
C VAL A 30 -3.66 15.96 6.25
N CYS A 31 -4.72 16.77 6.27
CA CYS A 31 -5.94 16.48 7.01
C CYS A 31 -7.16 16.52 6.08
N VAL A 32 -8.05 15.56 6.27
CA VAL A 32 -9.44 15.58 5.81
C VAL A 32 -10.35 15.63 7.04
N ASP A 33 -11.67 15.71 6.86
CA ASP A 33 -12.60 15.83 7.99
C ASP A 33 -12.45 14.69 9.00
N ALA A 34 -12.24 13.45 8.53
CA ALA A 34 -12.19 12.27 9.39
C ALA A 34 -10.83 11.97 10.03
N PHE A 35 -9.71 12.41 9.44
CA PHE A 35 -8.37 12.06 9.93
C PHE A 35 -7.29 13.05 9.46
N CYS A 36 -6.13 12.95 10.09
CA CYS A 36 -4.88 13.53 9.62
C CYS A 36 -3.81 12.43 9.46
N VAL A 37 -2.84 12.69 8.58
CA VAL A 37 -1.69 11.82 8.34
C VAL A 37 -0.49 12.68 7.96
N ASP A 38 0.71 12.24 8.31
CA ASP A 38 1.94 12.89 7.86
C ASP A 38 2.47 12.13 6.63
N VAL A 39 2.68 12.86 5.53
CA VAL A 39 3.13 12.32 4.25
C VAL A 39 4.48 12.93 3.88
N PRO A 40 5.37 12.20 3.18
CA PRO A 40 6.60 12.80 2.69
C PRO A 40 6.29 13.98 1.76
N GLN A 41 7.04 15.07 1.90
CA GLN A 41 6.87 16.24 1.04
C GLN A 41 7.06 15.88 -0.44
N GLY A 42 6.23 16.48 -1.28
CA GLY A 42 6.28 16.31 -2.74
C GLY A 42 5.36 15.21 -3.26
N TRP A 43 4.67 14.47 -2.41
CA TRP A 43 3.54 13.64 -2.84
C TRP A 43 2.38 14.54 -3.29
N THR A 44 1.71 14.15 -4.37
CA THR A 44 0.59 14.92 -4.93
C THR A 44 -0.73 14.27 -4.56
N VAL A 45 -1.66 15.03 -4.00
CA VAL A 45 -3.04 14.55 -3.80
C VAL A 45 -3.69 14.35 -5.18
N SER A 46 -4.00 13.12 -5.52
CA SER A 46 -4.69 12.78 -6.77
C SER A 46 -6.21 12.78 -6.61
N ASP A 47 -6.70 12.41 -5.42
CA ASP A 47 -8.12 12.45 -5.07
C ASP A 47 -8.29 12.59 -3.54
N GLN A 48 -9.37 13.23 -3.10
CA GLN A 48 -9.69 13.37 -1.68
C GLN A 48 -11.19 13.61 -1.44
N GLY A 49 -11.66 13.17 -0.29
CA GLY A 49 -12.99 13.48 0.23
C GLY A 49 -12.96 13.70 1.73
N ALA A 50 -14.13 13.78 2.35
CA ALA A 50 -14.24 14.00 3.80
C ALA A 50 -13.59 12.87 4.62
N SER A 51 -13.54 11.66 4.08
CA SER A 51 -13.05 10.47 4.79
C SER A 51 -12.02 9.66 4.03
N PHE A 52 -11.53 10.13 2.87
CA PHE A 52 -10.52 9.40 2.11
C PHE A 52 -9.49 10.34 1.50
N LEU A 53 -8.29 9.80 1.25
CA LEU A 53 -7.17 10.49 0.63
C LEU A 53 -6.42 9.52 -0.29
N VAL A 54 -6.13 9.97 -1.51
CA VAL A 54 -5.26 9.27 -2.45
C VAL A 54 -4.12 10.19 -2.85
N LEU A 55 -2.89 9.70 -2.73
CA LEU A 55 -1.69 10.42 -3.13
C LEU A 55 -0.88 9.60 -4.12
N VAL A 56 -0.25 10.27 -5.07
CA VAL A 56 0.69 9.68 -6.02
C VAL A 56 2.05 10.35 -5.90
N ASN A 57 3.12 9.59 -6.06
CA ASN A 57 4.45 10.18 -6.14
C ASN A 57 4.69 10.74 -7.55
N PRO A 58 5.08 12.02 -7.72
CA PRO A 58 5.28 12.60 -9.04
C PRO A 58 6.48 11.98 -9.79
N ALA A 59 7.46 11.42 -9.07
CA ALA A 59 8.60 10.74 -9.68
C ALA A 59 8.29 9.30 -10.09
N ASP A 60 7.25 8.69 -9.51
CA ASP A 60 6.82 7.33 -9.78
C ASP A 60 5.30 7.20 -9.57
N GLN A 61 4.54 7.19 -10.67
CA GLN A 61 3.07 7.13 -10.61
C GLN A 61 2.54 5.77 -10.18
N ASP A 62 3.38 4.73 -10.16
CA ASP A 62 3.01 3.41 -9.63
C ASP A 62 3.15 3.37 -8.10
N ALA A 63 3.80 4.37 -7.48
CA ALA A 63 3.82 4.57 -6.04
C ALA A 63 2.59 5.38 -5.60
N VAL A 64 1.62 4.70 -4.99
CA VAL A 64 0.31 5.24 -4.62
C VAL A 64 0.01 4.98 -3.15
N ILE A 65 -0.38 6.02 -2.42
CA ILE A 65 -0.92 5.92 -1.07
C ILE A 65 -2.44 6.06 -1.14
N THR A 66 -3.17 5.15 -0.52
CA THR A 66 -4.62 5.22 -0.36
C THR A 66 -4.98 5.10 1.11
N ILE A 67 -5.80 6.02 1.61
CA ILE A 67 -6.37 5.97 2.95
C ILE A 67 -7.88 6.08 2.81
N ALA A 68 -8.61 5.06 3.23
CA ALA A 68 -10.06 5.00 3.04
C ALA A 68 -10.77 4.24 4.17
N PRO A 69 -12.04 4.56 4.47
CA PRO A 69 -12.82 3.80 5.41
C PRO A 69 -13.16 2.42 4.83
N MET A 70 -13.21 1.43 5.70
CA MET A 70 -13.48 0.04 5.36
C MET A 70 -14.58 -0.52 6.25
N ASN A 71 -15.59 -1.12 5.63
CA ASN A 71 -16.56 -1.96 6.32
C ASN A 71 -16.00 -3.40 6.39
N MET A 72 -15.48 -3.78 7.55
CA MET A 72 -14.84 -5.08 7.74
C MET A 72 -15.85 -6.24 7.61
N GLU A 73 -17.09 -6.06 8.06
CA GLU A 73 -18.13 -7.08 7.89
C GLU A 73 -18.44 -7.31 6.41
N GLY A 74 -18.56 -6.23 5.64
CA GLY A 74 -18.79 -6.29 4.20
C GLY A 74 -17.68 -7.04 3.46
N VAL A 75 -16.42 -6.72 3.76
CA VAL A 75 -15.25 -7.38 3.16
C VAL A 75 -15.15 -8.85 3.59
N ALA A 76 -15.40 -9.17 4.87
CA ALA A 76 -15.43 -10.55 5.34
C ALA A 76 -16.51 -11.38 4.62
N THR A 77 -17.71 -10.82 4.48
CA THR A 77 -18.83 -11.45 3.77
C THR A 77 -18.53 -11.65 2.30
N ALA A 78 -17.92 -10.65 1.63
CA ALA A 78 -17.49 -10.75 0.23
C ALA A 78 -16.44 -11.86 0.03
N GLY A 79 -15.57 -12.09 1.01
CA GLY A 79 -14.63 -13.22 1.04
C GLY A 79 -15.21 -14.55 1.51
N GLY A 80 -16.54 -14.66 1.65
CA GLY A 80 -17.21 -15.89 2.05
C GLY A 80 -17.02 -16.29 3.51
N ARG A 81 -16.80 -15.31 4.40
CA ARG A 81 -16.73 -15.53 5.85
C ARG A 81 -17.98 -15.02 6.55
N VAL A 82 -18.24 -15.58 7.73
CA VAL A 82 -19.28 -15.11 8.65
C VAL A 82 -18.62 -14.21 9.68
N TRP A 83 -19.07 -12.95 9.76
CA TRP A 83 -18.57 -11.98 10.74
C TRP A 83 -19.09 -12.28 12.16
N PRO A 84 -18.31 -12.04 13.23
CA PRO A 84 -16.93 -11.53 13.25
C PRO A 84 -15.90 -12.63 13.00
N ILE A 85 -14.81 -12.25 12.32
CA ILE A 85 -13.61 -13.08 12.17
C ILE A 85 -12.43 -12.45 12.90
N SER A 86 -11.37 -13.23 13.11
CA SER A 86 -10.15 -12.68 13.71
C SER A 86 -9.56 -11.60 12.80
N LYS A 87 -8.94 -10.61 13.43
CA LYS A 87 -8.27 -9.48 12.77
C LYS A 87 -7.20 -9.94 11.77
N SER A 88 -6.43 -10.97 12.11
CA SER A 88 -5.45 -11.58 11.20
C SER A 88 -6.09 -12.33 10.03
N GLU A 89 -7.19 -13.05 10.28
CA GLU A 89 -7.97 -13.69 9.21
C GLU A 89 -8.58 -12.65 8.27
N PHE A 90 -9.06 -11.53 8.82
CA PHE A 90 -9.61 -10.43 8.05
C PHE A 90 -8.61 -9.87 7.04
N VAL A 91 -7.34 -9.67 7.42
CA VAL A 91 -6.30 -9.19 6.50
C VAL A 91 -6.09 -10.16 5.34
N ALA A 92 -6.07 -11.47 5.59
CA ALA A 92 -5.95 -12.47 4.53
C ALA A 92 -7.15 -12.45 3.58
N VAL A 93 -8.37 -12.32 4.13
CA VAL A 93 -9.60 -12.20 3.34
C VAL A 93 -9.61 -10.92 2.50
N MET A 94 -9.24 -9.79 3.08
CA MET A 94 -9.20 -8.50 2.40
C MET A 94 -8.26 -8.53 1.20
N TRP A 95 -7.04 -9.05 1.36
CA TRP A 95 -6.10 -9.17 0.24
C TRP A 95 -6.54 -10.18 -0.83
N ALA A 96 -7.24 -11.25 -0.43
CA ALA A 96 -7.85 -12.17 -1.39
C ALA A 96 -8.97 -11.49 -2.21
N VAL A 97 -9.78 -10.63 -1.59
CA VAL A 97 -10.84 -9.87 -2.27
C VAL A 97 -10.27 -8.78 -3.17
N VAL A 98 -9.27 -8.04 -2.71
CA VAL A 98 -8.73 -6.86 -3.40
C VAL A 98 -7.90 -7.23 -4.65
N ASP A 99 -7.07 -8.28 -4.58
CA ASP A 99 -6.19 -8.66 -5.69
C ASP A 99 -6.57 -9.99 -6.36
N ASP A 100 -7.81 -10.43 -6.18
CA ASP A 100 -8.36 -11.67 -6.75
C ASP A 100 -7.48 -12.90 -6.41
N GLY A 101 -7.04 -12.94 -5.14
CA GLY A 101 -6.17 -14.01 -4.61
C GLY A 101 -4.73 -14.00 -5.12
N ARG A 102 -4.30 -13.00 -5.89
CA ARG A 102 -2.93 -12.92 -6.44
C ARG A 102 -1.92 -12.29 -5.49
N ALA A 103 -2.41 -11.64 -4.43
CA ALA A 103 -1.59 -11.08 -3.37
C ALA A 103 -1.00 -12.20 -2.48
N GLU A 104 0.31 -12.17 -2.28
CA GLU A 104 0.99 -13.03 -1.32
C GLU A 104 1.25 -12.26 -0.02
N VAL A 105 0.45 -12.54 1.01
CA VAL A 105 0.63 -11.96 2.35
C VAL A 105 1.87 -12.56 3.00
N ARG A 106 2.90 -11.72 3.21
CA ARG A 106 4.20 -12.13 3.77
C ARG A 106 4.24 -12.04 5.28
N SER A 107 3.64 -10.99 5.85
CA SER A 107 3.52 -10.82 7.30
C SER A 107 2.21 -10.14 7.67
N VAL A 108 1.76 -10.46 8.88
CA VAL A 108 0.62 -9.83 9.56
C VAL A 108 1.04 -9.60 11.00
N GLU A 109 1.13 -8.34 11.40
CA GLU A 109 1.80 -7.90 12.62
C GLU A 109 0.82 -7.06 13.45
N PRO A 110 0.22 -7.63 14.51
CA PRO A 110 -0.59 -6.89 15.46
C PRO A 110 0.24 -5.79 16.14
N GLN A 111 -0.33 -4.61 16.25
CA GLN A 111 0.32 -3.45 16.87
C GLN A 111 -0.24 -3.19 18.26
N LEU A 112 0.51 -2.46 19.09
CA LEU A 112 0.13 -2.17 20.47
C LEU A 112 -1.11 -1.27 20.60
N ASP A 113 -1.38 -0.45 19.59
CA ASP A 113 -2.59 0.38 19.48
C ASP A 113 -3.81 -0.41 18.97
N GLY A 114 -3.67 -1.72 18.78
CA GLY A 114 -4.71 -2.60 18.28
C GLY A 114 -4.90 -2.55 16.77
N SER A 115 -4.10 -1.78 16.02
CA SER A 115 -4.06 -1.87 14.57
C SER A 115 -3.37 -3.17 14.12
N ILE A 116 -3.38 -3.43 12.81
CA ILE A 116 -2.60 -4.50 12.22
C ILE A 116 -1.83 -3.95 11.03
N ASP A 117 -0.53 -4.18 11.01
CA ASP A 117 0.29 -3.96 9.83
C ASP A 117 0.36 -5.27 9.02
N SER A 118 0.37 -5.16 7.70
CA SER A 118 0.64 -6.29 6.82
C SER A 118 1.50 -5.87 5.63
N TYR A 119 2.35 -6.80 5.23
CA TYR A 119 3.21 -6.67 4.07
C TYR A 119 2.85 -7.72 3.03
N VAL A 120 2.72 -7.28 1.78
CA VAL A 120 2.18 -8.08 0.68
C VAL A 120 3.06 -7.93 -0.55
N VAL A 121 3.29 -9.04 -1.24
CA VAL A 121 3.89 -9.06 -2.58
C VAL A 121 2.78 -9.22 -3.60
N LEU A 122 2.76 -8.32 -4.58
CA LEU A 122 1.80 -8.27 -5.67
C LEU A 122 2.46 -8.72 -6.98
N PRO A 123 1.69 -9.15 -8.00
CA PRO A 123 2.24 -9.50 -9.31
C PRO A 123 3.08 -8.39 -9.97
N ASN A 124 2.79 -7.13 -9.65
CA ASN A 124 3.42 -5.94 -10.23
C ASN A 124 4.17 -5.09 -9.18
N GLY A 125 4.42 -5.61 -7.98
CA GLY A 125 5.15 -4.84 -6.97
C GLY A 125 4.87 -5.29 -5.55
N TYR A 126 4.71 -4.32 -4.67
CA TYR A 126 4.64 -4.51 -3.23
C TYR A 126 3.54 -3.63 -2.66
N ALA A 127 2.97 -4.08 -1.55
CA ALA A 127 2.08 -3.26 -0.74
C ALA A 127 2.40 -3.38 0.74
N TRP A 128 2.29 -2.25 1.43
CA TRP A 128 2.33 -2.16 2.88
C TRP A 128 1.01 -1.56 3.33
N HIS A 129 0.39 -2.22 4.29
CA HIS A 129 -0.95 -1.89 4.71
C HIS A 129 -1.05 -1.81 6.22
N ARG A 130 -1.82 -0.86 6.74
CA ARG A 130 -2.24 -0.78 8.13
C ARG A 130 -3.76 -0.72 8.21
N LEU A 131 -4.33 -1.63 9.00
CA LEU A 131 -5.74 -1.62 9.37
C LEU A 131 -5.92 -0.98 10.74
N VAL A 132 -6.55 0.19 10.79
CA VAL A 132 -6.86 0.89 12.05
C VAL A 132 -8.35 0.71 12.34
N THR A 133 -8.70 -0.11 13.34
CA THR A 133 -10.10 -0.30 13.74
C THR A 133 -10.57 0.93 14.54
N VAL A 134 -11.66 1.56 14.10
CA VAL A 134 -12.31 2.65 14.83
C VAL A 134 -13.29 2.06 15.85
N ASP A 135 -14.23 1.26 15.35
CA ASP A 135 -15.09 0.37 16.13
C ASP A 135 -15.45 -0.85 15.26
N SER A 136 -16.08 -1.89 15.81
CA SER A 136 -16.50 -3.02 14.98
C SER A 136 -17.88 -2.70 14.36
N PRO A 137 -18.06 -2.73 13.02
CA PRO A 137 -17.16 -3.23 11.98
C PRO A 137 -16.38 -2.16 11.17
N ARG A 138 -16.27 -0.91 11.64
CA ARG A 138 -15.61 0.20 10.92
C ARG A 138 -14.11 0.27 11.16
N ALA A 139 -13.35 0.36 10.07
CA ALA A 139 -11.91 0.59 10.12
C ALA A 139 -11.48 1.64 9.10
N PHE A 140 -10.24 2.09 9.19
CA PHE A 140 -9.51 2.70 8.08
C PHE A 140 -8.48 1.69 7.56
N SER A 141 -8.40 1.62 6.24
CA SER A 141 -7.32 0.95 5.52
C SER A 141 -6.36 2.02 5.01
N ILE A 142 -5.09 1.89 5.39
CA ILE A 142 -3.99 2.73 4.96
C ILE A 142 -3.09 1.83 4.13
N GLU A 143 -2.95 2.10 2.84
CA GLU A 143 -2.22 1.26 1.91
C GLU A 143 -1.22 2.11 1.14
N LEU A 144 0.02 1.63 1.00
CA LEU A 144 0.96 2.11 0.00
C LEU A 144 1.24 0.95 -0.96
N ARG A 145 0.99 1.14 -2.26
CA ARG A 145 1.44 0.25 -3.35
C ARG A 145 2.62 0.89 -4.08
N ALA A 146 3.60 0.09 -4.47
CA ALA A 146 4.77 0.56 -5.22
C ALA A 146 5.43 -0.57 -6.02
N PRO A 147 6.22 -0.26 -7.08
CA PRO A 147 6.81 -1.29 -7.95
C PRO A 147 7.94 -2.09 -7.29
N ASP A 148 8.61 -1.54 -6.27
CA ASP A 148 9.70 -2.23 -5.58
C ASP A 148 9.74 -1.98 -4.07
N ARG A 149 10.54 -2.78 -3.35
CA ARG A 149 10.63 -2.78 -1.88
C ARG A 149 11.24 -1.53 -1.25
N SER A 150 11.91 -0.67 -2.02
CA SER A 150 12.59 0.52 -1.49
C SER A 150 11.61 1.56 -0.92
N TRP A 151 10.33 1.45 -1.26
CA TRP A 151 9.25 2.31 -0.77
C TRP A 151 8.79 2.01 0.66
N GLN A 152 9.34 0.97 1.31
CA GLN A 152 8.95 0.58 2.66
C GLN A 152 9.03 1.73 3.67
N GLU A 153 10.11 2.53 3.62
CA GLU A 153 10.29 3.66 4.55
C GLU A 153 9.22 4.75 4.38
N HIS A 154 8.77 4.99 3.14
CA HIS A 154 7.65 5.91 2.88
C HIS A 154 6.37 5.35 3.47
N ALA A 155 6.13 4.06 3.31
CA ALA A 155 4.97 3.42 3.92
C ALA A 155 5.03 3.59 5.44
N ASP A 156 6.14 3.20 6.09
CA ASP A 156 6.34 3.32 7.54
C ASP A 156 5.98 4.72 8.06
N ALA A 157 6.49 5.78 7.42
CA ALA A 157 6.22 7.16 7.82
C ALA A 157 4.71 7.51 7.81
N VAL A 158 3.99 7.05 6.79
CA VAL A 158 2.56 7.34 6.59
C VAL A 158 1.69 6.54 7.57
N ARG A 159 1.91 5.22 7.69
CA ARG A 159 1.07 4.38 8.57
C ARG A 159 1.25 4.71 10.05
N GLN A 160 2.45 5.13 10.47
CA GLN A 160 2.73 5.44 11.88
C GLN A 160 2.21 6.82 12.32
N SER A 161 1.91 7.73 11.38
CA SER A 161 1.47 9.10 11.68
C SER A 161 -0.05 9.30 11.62
N PHE A 162 -0.79 8.28 11.17
CA PHE A 162 -2.23 8.33 11.03
C PHE A 162 -2.93 8.57 12.38
N ARG A 163 -3.89 9.48 12.37
CA ARG A 163 -4.71 9.84 13.54
C ARG A 163 -6.11 10.25 13.11
N THR A 164 -7.13 9.71 13.75
CA THR A 164 -8.52 10.12 13.53
C THR A 164 -8.82 11.45 14.24
N ASN A 165 -9.77 12.23 13.72
CA ASN A 165 -10.11 13.55 14.26
C ASN A 165 -11.15 13.52 15.41
N GLY A 166 -11.75 12.36 15.70
CA GLY A 166 -12.79 12.19 16.73
C GLY A 166 -14.05 11.54 16.20
#